data_AF-A0A1V1P5Y3-F1
#
_entry.id   AF-A0A1V1P5Y3-F1
#
_cell.length_a   1.000
_cell.length_b   1.000
_cell.length_c   1.000
_cell.angle_alpha   90.00
_cell.angle_beta   90.00
_cell.angle_gamma   90.00
#
_symmetry.space_group_name_H-M   'P 1'
#
loop_
_entity.id
_entity.type
_entity.pdbx_description
1 polymer ?
#
loop_
_entity_poly.entity_id
_entity_poly.type
_entity_poly.pdbx_seq_one_letter_code
_entity_poly.pdbx_strand_id
1 'polypeptide(L)'
;MPFSPGNKNRFPDAYKKKILNLSGLLSYAETIATQFQNVKLLSRIHGFRGRIFEKLQNFSDAIHETNQAIFFADLANAPEILYLWQWQLGRIYSKEGDFNKSISLYKTSIQTLNPIRKQLFQGIRIHRRIFETKIKPVYLELTGLILNQAKQATHDQDRRQKLINARNIMEQLKTAEIQDYFQDECLTQNRNGFKQRQVSEVPPKTAVIYPVPMKDHLSIILEMPDNISQISVPISSKMLEQTVRRFRNQLEDWDLVFEWLEESDDLDESFENSQLLKDSREIYQWLIQPIEKILRSGGIETLVIVPDGSLRLIPFSALNNGQDFLIKNFAVVTSPAIQLTDTQKLNKSNNNVLLNGLSSARHGFIALPGVSKELDAIKHIVQNAKNL
;
A
#
# COMPACT_ATOMS: atom_id res chain seq x y z
N MET A 1 -26.88 -26.07 -14.48
CA MET A 1 -27.38 -25.76 -15.84
C MET A 1 -26.20 -25.66 -16.80
N PRO A 2 -26.31 -26.13 -18.07
CA PRO A 2 -25.23 -25.92 -19.03
C PRO A 2 -25.10 -24.43 -19.36
N PHE A 3 -23.87 -23.99 -19.62
CA PHE A 3 -23.54 -22.61 -20.00
C PHE A 3 -24.48 -22.14 -21.13
N SER A 4 -25.31 -21.14 -20.86
CA SER A 4 -26.12 -20.51 -21.90
C SER A 4 -25.19 -19.82 -22.91
N PRO A 5 -25.43 -19.93 -24.23
CA PRO A 5 -24.49 -19.48 -25.26
C PRO A 5 -24.57 -17.97 -25.50
N GLY A 6 -24.30 -17.16 -24.46
CA GLY A 6 -24.09 -15.73 -24.58
C GLY A 6 -22.62 -15.41 -24.87
N ASN A 7 -22.33 -14.91 -26.08
CA ASN A 7 -21.04 -14.36 -26.52
C ASN A 7 -19.84 -15.34 -26.64
N LYS A 8 -19.93 -16.26 -27.60
CA LYS A 8 -18.86 -17.23 -27.96
C LYS A 8 -17.61 -16.65 -28.63
N ASN A 9 -17.54 -15.35 -28.92
CA ASN A 9 -16.48 -14.78 -29.80
C ASN A 9 -15.43 -13.90 -29.12
N ARG A 10 -15.33 -13.86 -27.78
CA ARG A 10 -14.49 -12.86 -27.10
C ARG A 10 -13.11 -13.34 -26.62
N PHE A 11 -12.76 -14.62 -26.79
CA PHE A 11 -11.47 -15.15 -26.33
C PHE A 11 -10.82 -16.10 -27.36
N PRO A 12 -9.47 -16.19 -27.42
CA PRO A 12 -8.76 -17.19 -28.23
C PRO A 12 -9.19 -18.63 -27.89
N ASP A 13 -9.14 -19.56 -28.85
CA ASP A 13 -9.69 -20.92 -28.69
C ASP A 13 -9.03 -21.75 -27.57
N ALA A 14 -7.74 -21.49 -27.28
CA ALA A 14 -7.05 -22.08 -26.12
C ALA A 14 -7.69 -21.67 -24.77
N TYR A 15 -8.28 -20.48 -24.70
CA TYR A 15 -8.95 -19.97 -23.50
C TYR A 15 -10.34 -20.60 -23.33
N LYS A 16 -11.07 -20.81 -24.45
CA LYS A 16 -12.37 -21.50 -24.44
C LYS A 16 -12.24 -22.94 -23.94
N LYS A 17 -11.22 -23.68 -24.39
CA LYS A 17 -10.95 -25.06 -23.96
C LYS A 17 -10.67 -25.15 -22.46
N LYS A 18 -9.92 -24.19 -21.90
CA LYS A 18 -9.68 -24.11 -20.44
C LYS A 18 -10.96 -23.86 -19.65
N ILE A 19 -11.81 -22.94 -20.12
CA ILE A 19 -13.10 -22.64 -19.47
C ILE A 19 -14.02 -23.87 -19.49
N LEU A 20 -14.17 -24.54 -20.63
CA LEU A 20 -14.99 -25.75 -20.75
C LEU A 20 -14.51 -26.88 -19.81
N ASN A 21 -13.19 -27.09 -19.71
CA ASN A 21 -12.62 -28.07 -18.78
C ASN A 21 -12.91 -27.70 -17.31
N LEU A 22 -12.74 -26.43 -16.95
CA LEU A 22 -13.07 -25.91 -15.61
C LEU A 22 -14.55 -26.13 -15.27
N SER A 23 -15.43 -25.85 -16.22
CA SER A 23 -16.88 -26.07 -16.08
C SER A 23 -17.25 -27.53 -15.83
N GLY A 24 -16.62 -28.46 -16.56
CA GLY A 24 -16.79 -29.90 -16.35
C GLY A 24 -16.35 -30.34 -14.96
N LEU A 25 -15.16 -29.89 -14.53
CA LEU A 25 -14.63 -30.19 -13.19
C LEU A 25 -15.52 -29.65 -12.07
N LEU A 26 -16.02 -28.42 -12.19
CA LEU A 26 -16.91 -27.83 -11.20
C LEU A 26 -18.25 -28.57 -11.10
N SER A 27 -18.78 -29.07 -12.22
CA SER A 27 -20.02 -29.86 -12.24
C SER A 27 -19.84 -31.23 -11.60
N TYR A 28 -18.70 -31.89 -11.84
CA TYR A 28 -18.34 -33.13 -11.16
C TYR A 28 -18.16 -32.91 -9.65
N ALA A 29 -17.45 -31.85 -9.26
CA ALA A 29 -17.27 -31.48 -7.87
C ALA A 29 -18.61 -31.17 -7.16
N GLU A 30 -19.57 -30.57 -7.84
CA GLU A 30 -20.92 -30.28 -7.31
C GLU A 30 -21.70 -31.56 -7.02
N THR A 31 -21.57 -32.57 -7.88
CA THR A 31 -22.18 -33.89 -7.66
C THR A 31 -21.65 -34.52 -6.37
N ILE A 32 -20.33 -34.52 -6.19
CA ILE A 32 -19.67 -35.00 -4.97
C ILE A 32 -20.11 -34.15 -3.76
N ALA A 33 -20.06 -32.83 -3.88
CA ALA A 33 -20.39 -31.93 -2.77
C ALA A 33 -21.84 -32.12 -2.30
N THR A 34 -22.78 -32.33 -3.23
CA THR A 34 -24.19 -32.58 -2.92
C THR A 34 -24.38 -33.94 -2.27
N GLN A 35 -23.74 -34.99 -2.82
CA GLN A 35 -23.81 -36.35 -2.27
C GLN A 35 -23.30 -36.42 -0.83
N PHE A 36 -22.21 -35.71 -0.52
CA PHE A 36 -21.61 -35.68 0.81
C PHE A 36 -22.06 -34.50 1.68
N GLN A 37 -23.07 -33.74 1.25
CA GLN A 37 -23.59 -32.55 1.95
C GLN A 37 -22.49 -31.55 2.38
N ASN A 38 -21.44 -31.42 1.55
CA ASN A 38 -20.30 -30.55 1.85
C ASN A 38 -20.61 -29.10 1.45
N VAL A 39 -21.22 -28.37 2.36
CA VAL A 39 -21.66 -26.97 2.15
C VAL A 39 -20.48 -26.03 1.83
N LYS A 40 -19.32 -26.21 2.46
CA LYS A 40 -18.12 -25.41 2.16
C LYS A 40 -17.63 -25.63 0.72
N LEU A 41 -17.73 -26.86 0.21
CA LEU A 41 -17.37 -27.16 -1.17
C LEU A 41 -18.39 -26.57 -2.16
N LEU A 42 -19.69 -26.64 -1.87
CA LEU A 42 -20.74 -25.99 -2.66
C LEU A 42 -20.48 -24.47 -2.78
N SER A 43 -20.18 -23.80 -1.66
CA SER A 43 -19.81 -22.38 -1.67
C SER A 43 -18.65 -22.09 -2.63
N ARG A 44 -17.57 -22.89 -2.57
CA ARG A 44 -16.41 -22.71 -3.44
C ARG A 44 -16.74 -22.91 -4.92
N ILE A 45 -17.56 -23.91 -5.22
CA ILE A 45 -17.98 -24.21 -6.59
C ILE A 45 -18.72 -23.03 -7.19
N HIS A 46 -19.76 -22.55 -6.52
CA HIS A 46 -20.53 -21.38 -6.94
C HIS A 46 -19.65 -20.13 -7.03
N GLY A 47 -18.74 -19.91 -6.07
CA GLY A 47 -17.81 -18.78 -6.10
C GLY A 47 -16.89 -18.83 -7.33
N PHE A 48 -16.37 -20.00 -7.68
CA PHE A 48 -15.56 -20.18 -8.88
C PHE A 48 -16.37 -20.03 -10.18
N ARG A 49 -17.62 -20.53 -10.23
CA ARG A 49 -18.52 -20.27 -11.37
C ARG A 49 -18.77 -18.78 -11.55
N GLY A 50 -19.09 -18.07 -10.47
CA GLY A 50 -19.25 -16.61 -10.49
C GLY A 50 -18.01 -15.90 -11.01
N ARG A 51 -16.80 -16.37 -10.66
CA ARG A 51 -15.54 -15.81 -11.16
C ARG A 51 -15.30 -16.09 -12.64
N ILE A 52 -15.72 -17.25 -13.15
CA ILE A 52 -15.67 -17.57 -14.58
C ILE A 52 -16.61 -16.62 -15.33
N PHE A 53 -17.85 -16.47 -14.88
CA PHE A 53 -18.80 -15.55 -15.49
C PHE A 53 -18.34 -14.08 -15.42
N GLU A 54 -17.72 -13.66 -14.31
CA GLU A 54 -17.08 -12.34 -14.16
C GLU A 54 -16.01 -12.12 -15.25
N LYS A 55 -15.19 -13.14 -15.54
CA LYS A 55 -14.17 -13.07 -16.60
C LYS A 55 -14.78 -13.05 -18.00
N LEU A 56 -15.88 -13.74 -18.20
CA LEU A 56 -16.65 -13.73 -19.45
C LEU A 56 -17.46 -12.44 -19.65
N GLN A 57 -17.51 -11.56 -18.66
CA GLN A 57 -18.34 -10.34 -18.62
C GLN A 57 -19.85 -10.64 -18.70
N ASN A 58 -20.27 -11.85 -18.30
CA ASN A 58 -21.67 -12.18 -18.09
C ASN A 58 -22.02 -11.86 -16.63
N PHE A 59 -22.35 -10.60 -16.35
CA PHE A 59 -22.51 -10.13 -14.98
C PHE A 59 -23.75 -10.68 -14.28
N SER A 60 -24.85 -10.89 -14.99
CA SER A 60 -26.08 -11.49 -14.43
C SER A 60 -25.80 -12.86 -13.81
N ASP A 61 -25.19 -13.77 -14.58
CA ASP A 61 -24.86 -15.11 -14.07
C ASP A 61 -23.75 -15.05 -13.02
N ALA A 62 -22.80 -14.11 -13.16
CA ALA A 62 -21.76 -13.92 -12.15
C ALA A 62 -22.32 -13.51 -10.79
N ILE A 63 -23.29 -12.59 -10.76
CA ILE A 63 -23.99 -12.16 -9.55
C ILE A 63 -24.77 -13.32 -8.96
N HIS A 64 -25.55 -14.03 -9.77
CA HIS A 64 -26.34 -15.17 -9.31
C HIS A 64 -25.47 -16.22 -8.61
N GLU A 65 -24.42 -16.69 -9.29
CA GLU A 65 -23.50 -17.69 -8.75
C GLU A 65 -22.72 -17.16 -7.53
N THR A 66 -22.33 -15.89 -7.52
CA THR A 66 -21.62 -15.33 -6.36
C THR A 66 -22.55 -15.20 -5.14
N ASN A 67 -23.83 -14.89 -5.34
CA ASN A 67 -24.82 -14.89 -4.25
C ASN A 67 -25.06 -16.29 -3.68
N GLN A 68 -25.14 -17.32 -4.52
CA GLN A 68 -25.20 -18.71 -4.06
C GLN A 68 -23.95 -19.06 -3.23
N ALA A 69 -22.77 -18.62 -3.70
CA ALA A 69 -21.52 -18.83 -2.98
C ALA A 69 -21.52 -18.18 -1.58
N ILE A 70 -22.03 -16.96 -1.48
CA ILE A 70 -22.21 -16.22 -0.21
C ILE A 70 -23.16 -16.98 0.71
N PHE A 71 -24.33 -17.39 0.19
CA PHE A 71 -25.33 -18.15 0.96
C PHE A 71 -24.74 -19.42 1.60
N PHE A 72 -24.03 -20.24 0.80
CA PHE A 72 -23.42 -21.46 1.32
C PHE A 72 -22.22 -21.17 2.25
N ALA A 73 -21.46 -20.09 2.04
CA ALA A 73 -20.38 -19.72 2.94
C ALA A 73 -20.92 -19.31 4.32
N ASP A 74 -22.02 -18.56 4.33
CA ASP A 74 -22.72 -18.12 5.53
C ASP A 74 -23.34 -19.32 6.28
N LEU A 75 -24.06 -20.18 5.56
CA LEU A 75 -24.63 -21.43 6.12
C LEU A 75 -23.56 -22.33 6.76
N ALA A 76 -22.36 -22.36 6.19
CA ALA A 76 -21.24 -23.16 6.70
C ALA A 76 -20.45 -22.46 7.82
N ASN A 77 -20.83 -21.26 8.25
CA ASN A 77 -20.07 -20.41 9.18
C ASN A 77 -18.59 -20.32 8.77
N ALA A 78 -18.34 -20.07 7.47
CA ALA A 78 -17.01 -20.09 6.87
C ALA A 78 -16.55 -18.67 6.48
N PRO A 79 -16.20 -17.80 7.45
CA PRO A 79 -15.84 -16.42 7.18
C PRO A 79 -14.60 -16.32 6.28
N GLU A 80 -13.70 -17.31 6.31
CA GLU A 80 -12.50 -17.42 5.45
C GLU A 80 -12.83 -17.59 3.95
N ILE A 81 -14.06 -18.01 3.66
CA ILE A 81 -14.61 -18.16 2.31
C ILE A 81 -15.55 -16.99 2.01
N LEU A 82 -16.40 -16.61 2.96
CA LEU A 82 -17.44 -15.59 2.82
C LEU A 82 -16.89 -14.25 2.35
N TYR A 83 -15.81 -13.76 2.99
CA TYR A 83 -15.27 -12.44 2.65
C TYR A 83 -14.76 -12.36 1.20
N LEU A 84 -14.26 -13.48 0.65
CA LEU A 84 -13.78 -13.57 -0.74
C LEU A 84 -14.94 -13.43 -1.73
N TRP A 85 -16.11 -13.97 -1.41
CA TRP A 85 -17.29 -13.88 -2.26
C TRP A 85 -17.99 -12.53 -2.14
N GLN A 86 -18.01 -11.93 -0.95
CA GLN A 86 -18.43 -10.54 -0.77
C GLN A 86 -17.54 -9.59 -1.58
N TRP A 87 -16.21 -9.78 -1.53
CA TRP A 87 -15.25 -9.03 -2.35
C TRP A 87 -15.50 -9.27 -3.86
N GLN A 88 -15.74 -10.52 -4.27
CA GLN A 88 -16.04 -10.82 -5.67
C GLN A 88 -17.31 -10.13 -6.16
N LEU A 89 -18.37 -10.13 -5.36
CA LEU A 89 -19.61 -9.46 -5.71
C LEU A 89 -19.41 -7.95 -5.82
N GLY A 90 -18.63 -7.36 -4.91
CA GLY A 90 -18.22 -5.95 -5.00
C GLY A 90 -17.49 -5.62 -6.31
N ARG A 91 -16.52 -6.44 -6.72
CA ARG A 91 -15.83 -6.29 -8.02
C ARG A 91 -16.79 -6.38 -9.21
N ILE A 92 -17.78 -7.27 -9.15
CA ILE A 92 -18.78 -7.44 -10.23
C ILE A 92 -19.63 -6.16 -10.35
N TYR A 93 -20.22 -5.68 -9.25
CA TYR A 93 -21.01 -4.44 -9.26
C TYR A 93 -20.18 -3.21 -9.66
N SER A 94 -18.90 -3.17 -9.30
CA SER A 94 -17.99 -2.12 -9.77
C SER A 94 -17.83 -2.10 -11.29
N LYS A 95 -17.90 -3.25 -11.96
CA LYS A 95 -17.81 -3.35 -13.43
C LYS A 95 -19.12 -3.04 -14.12
N GLU A 96 -20.25 -3.25 -13.45
CA GLU A 96 -21.58 -2.85 -13.93
C GLU A 96 -21.86 -1.35 -13.73
N GLY A 97 -21.05 -0.67 -12.92
CA GLY A 97 -21.18 0.77 -12.63
C GLY A 97 -22.00 1.09 -11.37
N ASP A 98 -22.47 0.08 -10.63
CA ASP A 98 -23.13 0.28 -9.33
C ASP A 98 -22.10 0.42 -8.21
N PHE A 99 -21.46 1.59 -8.16
CA PHE A 99 -20.40 1.87 -7.19
C PHE A 99 -20.88 1.89 -5.73
N ASN A 100 -22.15 2.25 -5.49
CA ASN A 100 -22.71 2.29 -4.14
C ASN A 100 -22.86 0.88 -3.56
N LYS A 101 -23.43 -0.08 -4.33
CA LYS A 101 -23.49 -1.48 -3.89
C LYS A 101 -22.10 -2.08 -3.78
N SER A 102 -21.21 -1.78 -4.74
CA SER A 102 -19.82 -2.21 -4.70
C SER A 102 -19.16 -1.81 -3.37
N ILE A 103 -19.15 -0.52 -3.03
CA ILE A 103 -18.55 0.00 -1.79
C ILE A 103 -19.15 -0.68 -0.54
N SER A 104 -20.47 -0.87 -0.51
CA SER A 104 -21.13 -1.58 0.59
C SER A 104 -20.57 -3.00 0.76
N LEU A 105 -20.46 -3.76 -0.33
CA LEU A 105 -19.95 -5.13 -0.32
C LEU A 105 -18.47 -5.23 0.05
N TYR A 106 -17.64 -4.27 -0.38
CA TYR A 106 -16.26 -4.18 0.08
C TYR A 106 -16.17 -3.91 1.58
N LYS A 107 -17.01 -3.01 2.12
CA LYS A 107 -17.07 -2.76 3.57
C LYS A 107 -17.48 -4.03 4.32
N THR A 108 -18.50 -4.74 3.84
CA THR A 108 -18.91 -6.03 4.43
C THR A 108 -17.80 -7.08 4.35
N SER A 109 -17.06 -7.14 3.23
CA SER A 109 -15.90 -8.02 3.08
C SER A 109 -14.83 -7.72 4.12
N ILE A 110 -14.47 -6.43 4.32
CA ILE A 110 -13.49 -6.02 5.33
C ILE A 110 -14.00 -6.31 6.75
N GLN A 111 -15.29 -6.12 7.03
CA GLN A 111 -15.90 -6.44 8.33
C GLN A 111 -15.83 -7.95 8.64
N THR A 112 -16.04 -8.80 7.63
CA THR A 112 -15.90 -10.27 7.76
C THR A 112 -14.43 -10.69 7.87
N LEU A 113 -13.55 -10.04 7.12
CA LEU A 113 -12.11 -10.35 7.05
C LEU A 113 -11.38 -9.95 8.32
N ASN A 114 -11.58 -8.73 8.82
CA ASN A 114 -10.77 -8.13 9.89
C ASN A 114 -10.62 -9.02 11.14
N PRO A 115 -11.69 -9.66 11.66
CA PRO A 115 -11.61 -10.51 12.86
C PRO A 115 -10.91 -11.85 12.65
N ILE A 116 -10.82 -12.34 11.40
CA ILE A 116 -10.31 -13.68 11.10
C ILE A 116 -8.88 -13.69 10.53
N ARG A 117 -8.24 -12.51 10.45
CA ARG A 117 -6.92 -12.36 9.80
C ARG A 117 -5.88 -13.28 10.43
N LYS A 118 -5.80 -13.36 11.76
CA LYS A 118 -4.91 -14.28 12.50
C LYS A 118 -4.97 -15.70 11.99
N GLN A 119 -6.19 -16.22 11.85
CA GLN A 119 -6.44 -17.61 11.49
C GLN A 119 -6.02 -17.89 10.05
N LEU A 120 -6.01 -16.87 9.17
CA LEU A 120 -5.47 -16.98 7.81
C LEU A 120 -3.95 -17.15 7.78
N PHE A 121 -3.24 -16.73 8.84
CA PHE A 121 -1.79 -16.83 8.97
C PHE A 121 -1.31 -18.01 9.83
N GLN A 122 -2.20 -18.64 10.60
CA GLN A 122 -1.88 -19.79 11.45
C GLN A 122 -1.90 -21.11 10.66
N GLY A 123 -0.75 -21.80 10.57
CA GLY A 123 -0.61 -23.13 9.94
C GLY A 123 0.68 -23.33 9.13
N ILE A 124 0.81 -24.48 8.46
CA ILE A 124 1.94 -24.78 7.56
C ILE A 124 1.88 -23.80 6.38
N ARG A 125 2.83 -22.87 6.35
CA ARG A 125 2.96 -21.72 5.43
C ARG A 125 3.31 -22.13 3.99
N ILE A 126 2.46 -22.93 3.35
CA ILE A 126 2.65 -23.30 1.92
C ILE A 126 2.38 -22.09 1.00
N HIS A 127 1.65 -21.07 1.46
CA HIS A 127 1.21 -19.94 0.63
C HIS A 127 1.82 -18.60 1.08
N ARG A 128 3.09 -18.36 0.71
CA ARG A 128 3.87 -17.13 1.04
C ARG A 128 3.29 -15.79 0.50
N ARG A 129 2.04 -15.75 0.00
CA ARG A 129 1.45 -14.57 -0.68
C ARG A 129 -0.06 -14.37 -0.44
N ILE A 130 -0.64 -14.98 0.59
CA ILE A 130 -2.09 -14.79 0.88
C ILE A 130 -2.38 -13.31 1.13
N PHE A 131 -1.55 -12.62 1.92
CA PHE A 131 -1.71 -11.20 2.20
C PHE A 131 -1.79 -10.38 0.91
N GLU A 132 -0.76 -10.47 0.07
CA GLU A 132 -0.64 -9.73 -1.19
C GLU A 132 -1.75 -10.04 -2.21
N THR A 133 -2.27 -11.28 -2.23
CA THR A 133 -3.20 -11.72 -3.29
C THR A 133 -4.67 -11.79 -2.86
N LYS A 134 -4.95 -11.83 -1.55
CA LYS A 134 -6.28 -12.09 -0.99
C LYS A 134 -6.71 -11.13 0.11
N ILE A 135 -5.81 -10.32 0.66
CA ILE A 135 -6.11 -9.38 1.75
C ILE A 135 -5.90 -7.95 1.27
N LYS A 136 -4.65 -7.59 0.93
CA LYS A 136 -4.27 -6.25 0.46
C LYS A 136 -5.17 -5.71 -0.67
N PRO A 137 -5.52 -6.48 -1.71
CA PRO A 137 -6.35 -5.97 -2.80
C PRO A 137 -7.75 -5.53 -2.35
N VAL A 138 -8.33 -6.14 -1.30
CA VAL A 138 -9.66 -5.78 -0.81
C VAL A 138 -9.68 -4.32 -0.31
N TYR A 139 -8.65 -3.92 0.44
CA TYR A 139 -8.51 -2.55 0.94
C TYR A 139 -8.16 -1.58 -0.17
N LEU A 140 -7.19 -1.92 -1.04
CA LEU A 140 -6.76 -1.03 -2.12
C LEU A 140 -7.88 -0.75 -3.13
N GLU A 141 -8.64 -1.78 -3.52
CA GLU A 141 -9.76 -1.63 -4.45
C GLU A 141 -10.88 -0.77 -3.82
N LEU A 142 -11.20 -0.95 -2.53
CA LEU A 142 -12.13 -0.07 -1.83
C LEU A 142 -11.63 1.38 -1.75
N THR A 143 -10.36 1.59 -1.42
CA THR A 143 -9.73 2.91 -1.41
C THR A 143 -9.86 3.56 -2.79
N GLY A 144 -9.56 2.82 -3.87
CA GLY A 144 -9.71 3.29 -5.24
C GLY A 144 -11.14 3.73 -5.58
N LEU A 145 -12.15 2.97 -5.15
CA LEU A 145 -13.56 3.35 -5.34
C LEU A 145 -13.91 4.66 -4.63
N ILE A 146 -13.47 4.82 -3.38
CA ILE A 146 -13.76 6.02 -2.58
C ILE A 146 -13.02 7.24 -3.15
N LEU A 147 -11.78 7.08 -3.58
CA LEU A 147 -11.01 8.15 -4.23
C LEU A 147 -11.65 8.59 -5.54
N ASN A 148 -12.20 7.66 -6.33
CA ASN A 148 -12.94 8.01 -7.54
C ASN A 148 -14.23 8.78 -7.22
N GLN A 149 -14.95 8.39 -6.17
CA GLN A 149 -16.10 9.16 -5.70
C GLN A 149 -15.69 10.55 -5.18
N ALA A 150 -14.52 10.69 -4.56
CA ALA A 150 -14.02 12.00 -4.10
C ALA A 150 -13.76 12.93 -5.29
N LYS A 151 -13.18 12.43 -6.38
CA LYS A 151 -12.99 13.18 -7.63
C LYS A 151 -14.31 13.68 -8.24
N GLN A 152 -15.39 12.91 -8.10
CA GLN A 152 -16.71 13.23 -8.64
C GLN A 152 -17.59 14.06 -7.69
N ALA A 153 -17.18 14.24 -6.44
CA ALA A 153 -17.96 14.98 -5.45
C ALA A 153 -18.07 16.45 -5.87
N THR A 154 -19.28 17.02 -5.78
CA THR A 154 -19.55 18.43 -6.11
C THR A 154 -19.30 19.36 -4.92
N HIS A 155 -19.55 18.89 -3.70
CA HIS A 155 -19.40 19.67 -2.47
C HIS A 155 -18.07 19.39 -1.77
N ASP A 156 -17.38 20.43 -1.31
CA ASP A 156 -16.05 20.32 -0.70
C ASP A 156 -16.06 19.50 0.59
N GLN A 157 -17.09 19.64 1.42
CA GLN A 157 -17.24 18.86 2.64
C GLN A 157 -17.39 17.36 2.36
N ASP A 158 -18.17 17.01 1.33
CA ASP A 158 -18.36 15.62 0.91
C ASP A 158 -17.07 15.03 0.32
N ARG A 159 -16.36 15.80 -0.51
CA ARG A 159 -15.04 15.44 -1.02
C ARG A 159 -14.05 15.18 0.12
N ARG A 160 -13.98 16.10 1.08
CA ARG A 160 -13.13 15.98 2.28
C ARG A 160 -13.44 14.71 3.05
N GLN A 161 -14.71 14.41 3.30
CA GLN A 161 -15.11 13.21 4.03
C GLN A 161 -14.73 11.92 3.28
N LYS A 162 -14.87 11.89 1.96
CA LYS A 162 -14.44 10.75 1.14
C LYS A 162 -12.93 10.56 1.19
N LEU A 163 -12.13 11.62 1.13
CA LEU A 163 -10.67 11.55 1.28
C LEU A 163 -10.24 11.04 2.65
N ILE A 164 -10.88 11.51 3.72
CA ILE A 164 -10.65 11.01 5.09
C ILE A 164 -10.98 9.51 5.17
N ASN A 165 -12.09 9.08 4.56
CA ASN A 165 -12.48 7.67 4.53
C ASN A 165 -11.44 6.81 3.78
N ALA A 166 -10.97 7.27 2.61
CA ALA A 166 -9.93 6.60 1.84
C ALA A 166 -8.62 6.47 2.64
N ARG A 167 -8.20 7.56 3.28
CA ARG A 167 -7.01 7.57 4.16
C ARG A 167 -7.18 6.60 5.35
N ASN A 168 -8.34 6.55 5.97
CA ASN A 168 -8.62 5.62 7.08
C ASN A 168 -8.54 4.15 6.66
N ILE A 169 -9.00 3.82 5.45
CA ILE A 169 -8.90 2.45 4.92
C ILE A 169 -7.45 2.10 4.63
N MET A 170 -6.65 3.05 4.11
CA MET A 170 -5.22 2.87 3.98
C MET A 170 -4.54 2.62 5.32
N GLU A 171 -4.87 3.38 6.37
CA GLU A 171 -4.34 3.16 7.73
C GLU A 171 -4.73 1.78 8.32
N GLN A 172 -5.95 1.31 8.04
CA GLN A 172 -6.35 -0.07 8.39
C GLN A 172 -5.52 -1.11 7.63
N LEU A 173 -5.25 -0.88 6.34
CA LEU A 173 -4.36 -1.73 5.56
C LEU A 173 -2.93 -1.71 6.12
N LYS A 174 -2.39 -0.54 6.50
CA LYS A 174 -1.06 -0.45 7.12
C LYS A 174 -0.96 -1.23 8.42
N THR A 175 -2.00 -1.13 9.24
CA THR A 175 -2.11 -1.96 10.45
C THR A 175 -2.08 -3.44 10.08
N ALA A 176 -2.85 -3.86 9.07
CA ALA A 176 -2.87 -5.25 8.60
C ALA A 176 -1.50 -5.72 8.09
N GLU A 177 -0.78 -4.86 7.36
CA GLU A 177 0.55 -5.15 6.83
C GLU A 177 1.58 -5.38 7.95
N ILE A 178 1.51 -4.59 9.02
CA ILE A 178 2.42 -4.75 10.18
C ILE A 178 2.11 -6.03 10.94
N GLN A 179 0.82 -6.33 11.15
CA GLN A 179 0.40 -7.58 11.78
C GLN A 179 0.84 -8.80 10.97
N ASP A 180 0.75 -8.74 9.64
CA ASP A 180 1.26 -9.78 8.74
C ASP A 180 2.79 -9.85 8.78
N TYR A 181 3.51 -8.74 8.70
CA TYR A 181 4.98 -8.73 8.71
C TYR A 181 5.56 -9.36 9.98
N PHE A 182 5.08 -8.92 11.15
CA PHE A 182 5.56 -9.43 12.44
C PHE A 182 4.88 -10.72 12.89
N GLN A 183 3.80 -11.13 12.22
CA GLN A 183 3.01 -12.31 12.56
C GLN A 183 2.42 -12.23 13.98
N ASP A 184 2.16 -11.01 14.44
CA ASP A 184 1.62 -10.71 15.78
C ASP A 184 0.58 -9.59 15.71
N GLU A 185 -0.65 -9.92 16.09
CA GLU A 185 -1.76 -8.97 16.13
C GLU A 185 -1.74 -8.11 17.40
N CYS A 186 -1.13 -8.59 18.49
CA CYS A 186 -1.04 -7.89 19.76
C CYS A 186 -0.16 -6.64 19.70
N LEU A 187 0.78 -6.56 18.75
CA LEU A 187 1.57 -5.35 18.46
C LEU A 187 0.70 -4.10 18.26
N THR A 188 -0.51 -4.30 17.75
CA THR A 188 -1.47 -3.21 17.49
C THR A 188 -2.61 -3.16 18.51
N GLN A 189 -2.67 -4.08 19.49
CA GLN A 189 -3.71 -4.11 20.53
C GLN A 189 -3.38 -3.22 21.73
N ASN A 190 -2.13 -2.78 21.89
CA ASN A 190 -1.75 -1.73 22.87
C ASN A 190 -2.26 -0.31 22.50
N ARG A 191 -3.34 -0.22 21.71
CA ARG A 191 -4.12 0.99 21.41
C ARG A 191 -4.78 1.64 22.63
N ASN A 192 -4.76 0.99 23.79
CA ASN A 192 -5.22 1.62 25.03
C ASN A 192 -4.23 2.72 25.52
N GLY A 193 -2.96 2.65 25.12
CA GLY A 193 -1.95 3.70 25.38
C GLY A 193 -1.83 4.73 24.24
N PHE A 194 -1.96 4.27 22.99
CA PHE A 194 -2.15 5.15 21.83
C PHE A 194 -3.61 5.57 21.79
N LYS A 195 -4.00 6.57 22.59
CA LYS A 195 -5.30 7.23 22.43
C LYS A 195 -5.53 7.37 20.94
N GLN A 196 -6.64 6.80 20.42
CA GLN A 196 -7.10 7.01 19.05
C GLN A 196 -7.37 8.52 18.88
N ARG A 197 -6.30 9.33 18.84
CA ARG A 197 -6.36 10.67 18.33
C ARG A 197 -6.79 10.45 16.90
N GLN A 198 -7.88 11.09 16.55
CA GLN A 198 -8.22 11.19 15.15
C GLN A 198 -6.94 11.70 14.47
N VAL A 199 -6.48 11.00 13.45
CA VAL A 199 -5.35 11.42 12.59
C VAL A 199 -5.53 12.87 12.07
N SER A 200 -6.72 13.44 12.25
CA SER A 200 -7.17 14.80 11.98
C SER A 200 -6.38 15.97 12.62
N GLU A 201 -5.34 15.74 13.43
CA GLU A 201 -4.49 16.85 13.91
C GLU A 201 -3.06 16.69 13.40
N VAL A 202 -2.89 16.91 12.09
CA VAL A 202 -1.56 17.09 11.50
C VAL A 202 -0.91 18.30 12.17
N PRO A 203 0.30 18.18 12.74
CA PRO A 203 0.96 19.31 13.42
C PRO A 203 1.15 20.51 12.48
N PRO A 204 1.22 21.75 13.02
CA PRO A 204 1.54 22.92 12.21
C PRO A 204 2.80 22.73 11.37
N LYS A 205 2.82 23.30 10.17
CA LYS A 205 3.93 23.20 9.20
C LYS A 205 4.32 21.76 8.81
N THR A 206 3.43 20.80 9.01
CA THR A 206 3.64 19.39 8.63
C THR A 206 2.64 18.99 7.55
N ALA A 207 3.08 18.17 6.60
CA ALA A 207 2.19 17.51 5.65
C ALA A 207 2.37 16.00 5.73
N VAL A 208 1.27 15.25 5.68
CA VAL A 208 1.26 13.80 5.58
C VAL A 208 0.94 13.38 4.15
N ILE A 209 1.77 12.54 3.57
CA ILE A 209 1.69 12.12 2.17
C ILE A 209 1.43 10.61 2.12
N TYR A 210 0.28 10.23 1.56
CA TYR A 210 -0.08 8.83 1.30
C TYR A 210 -0.02 8.55 -0.21
N PRO A 211 1.11 8.04 -0.73
CA PRO A 211 1.14 7.51 -2.08
C PRO A 211 0.38 6.18 -2.14
N VAL A 212 -0.66 6.13 -2.96
CA VAL A 212 -1.52 4.97 -3.18
C VAL A 212 -1.37 4.51 -4.64
N PRO A 213 -0.51 3.53 -4.93
CA PRO A 213 -0.30 3.02 -6.29
C PRO A 213 -1.55 2.27 -6.76
N MET A 214 -2.25 2.82 -7.75
CA MET A 214 -3.34 2.14 -8.44
C MET A 214 -2.78 1.37 -9.65
N LYS A 215 -3.62 0.59 -10.31
CA LYS A 215 -3.20 -0.20 -11.47
C LYS A 215 -2.66 0.69 -12.61
N ASP A 216 -3.30 1.82 -12.85
CA ASP A 216 -3.13 2.70 -14.01
C ASP A 216 -2.63 4.11 -13.68
N HIS A 217 -2.68 4.51 -12.41
CA HIS A 217 -2.22 5.81 -11.94
C HIS A 217 -1.69 5.73 -10.51
N LEU A 218 -1.01 6.78 -10.06
CA LEU A 218 -0.66 6.99 -8.66
C LEU A 218 -1.60 8.04 -8.08
N SER A 219 -2.32 7.70 -7.02
CA SER A 219 -3.09 8.67 -6.23
C SER A 219 -2.27 9.10 -5.02
N ILE A 220 -2.07 10.39 -4.84
CA ILE A 220 -1.41 10.97 -3.66
C ILE A 220 -2.50 11.64 -2.83
N ILE A 221 -2.74 11.13 -1.63
CA ILE A 221 -3.56 11.84 -0.64
C ILE A 221 -2.59 12.72 0.15
N LEU A 222 -2.77 14.04 0.06
CA LEU A 222 -2.00 15.04 0.77
C LEU A 222 -2.84 15.59 1.91
N GLU A 223 -2.41 15.39 3.14
CA GLU A 223 -3.06 15.90 4.34
C GLU A 223 -2.20 16.98 4.99
N MET A 224 -2.76 18.17 5.14
CA MET A 224 -2.18 19.34 5.80
C MET A 224 -3.04 19.69 7.03
N PRO A 225 -2.61 20.60 7.92
CA PRO A 225 -3.35 20.91 9.15
C PRO A 225 -4.82 21.26 8.92
N ASP A 226 -5.11 22.03 7.87
CA ASP A 226 -6.45 22.56 7.63
C ASP A 226 -7.18 21.90 6.45
N ASN A 227 -6.48 21.07 5.66
CA ASN A 227 -7.03 20.56 4.40
C ASN A 227 -6.50 19.17 4.03
N ILE A 228 -7.31 18.41 3.30
CA ILE A 228 -6.93 17.15 2.68
C ILE A 228 -7.28 17.20 1.19
N SER A 229 -6.33 16.87 0.34
CA SER A 229 -6.50 16.90 -1.10
C SER A 229 -5.99 15.60 -1.73
N GLN A 230 -6.39 15.38 -2.97
CA GLN A 230 -5.93 14.26 -3.77
C GLN A 230 -5.30 14.78 -5.06
N ILE A 231 -4.13 14.25 -5.40
CA ILE A 231 -3.44 14.48 -6.65
C ILE A 231 -3.34 13.16 -7.39
N SER A 232 -3.56 13.18 -8.71
CA SER A 232 -3.52 11.99 -9.56
C SER A 232 -2.38 12.14 -10.56
N VAL A 233 -1.45 11.19 -10.57
CA VAL A 233 -0.28 11.19 -11.46
C VAL A 233 -0.41 10.00 -12.41
N PRO A 234 -0.33 10.18 -13.75
CA PRO A 234 -0.67 9.17 -14.73
C PRO A 234 0.46 8.13 -14.93
N ILE A 235 0.80 7.41 -13.86
CA ILE A 235 1.80 6.34 -13.87
C ILE A 235 1.25 5.04 -13.30
N SER A 236 1.53 3.92 -13.97
CA SER A 236 1.10 2.61 -13.46
C SER A 236 1.90 2.19 -12.23
N SER A 237 1.26 1.46 -11.32
CA SER A 237 1.95 0.80 -10.18
C SER A 237 3.13 -0.06 -10.62
N LYS A 238 3.05 -0.71 -11.79
CA LYS A 238 4.16 -1.52 -12.33
C LYS A 238 5.38 -0.66 -12.68
N MET A 239 5.16 0.47 -13.37
CA MET A 239 6.25 1.39 -13.73
C MET A 239 6.90 1.95 -12.46
N LEU A 240 6.07 2.41 -11.50
CA LEU A 240 6.53 2.90 -10.20
C LEU A 240 7.37 1.84 -9.47
N GLU A 241 6.88 0.60 -9.39
CA GLU A 241 7.60 -0.50 -8.75
C GLU A 241 8.95 -0.76 -9.42
N GLN A 242 8.99 -0.77 -10.76
CA GLN A 242 10.22 -1.02 -11.51
C GLN A 242 11.26 0.09 -11.26
N THR A 243 10.90 1.37 -11.40
CA THR A 243 11.81 2.49 -11.15
C THR A 243 12.29 2.51 -9.70
N VAL A 244 11.40 2.30 -8.73
CA VAL A 244 11.77 2.27 -7.29
C VAL A 244 12.73 1.13 -6.97
N ARG A 245 12.55 -0.04 -7.57
CA ARG A 245 13.47 -1.17 -7.38
C ARG A 245 14.83 -0.94 -8.02
N ARG A 246 14.89 -0.33 -9.22
CA ARG A 246 16.17 0.07 -9.82
C ARG A 246 16.90 1.07 -8.94
N PHE A 247 16.19 2.12 -8.48
CA PHE A 247 16.74 3.12 -7.57
C PHE A 247 17.28 2.48 -6.29
N ARG A 248 16.49 1.60 -5.65
CA ARG A 248 16.92 0.85 -4.47
C ARG A 248 18.21 0.06 -4.73
N ASN A 249 18.26 -0.72 -5.80
CA ASN A 249 19.41 -1.56 -6.09
C ASN A 249 20.68 -0.72 -6.29
N GLN A 250 20.57 0.45 -6.92
CA GLN A 250 21.69 1.37 -7.13
C GLN A 250 22.15 2.05 -5.84
N LEU A 251 21.27 2.27 -4.88
CA LEU A 251 21.66 2.75 -3.55
C LEU A 251 22.44 1.69 -2.75
N GLU A 252 22.26 0.40 -3.07
CA GLU A 252 22.95 -0.72 -2.42
C GLU A 252 24.27 -1.09 -3.12
N ASP A 253 24.56 -0.49 -4.28
CA ASP A 253 25.77 -0.73 -5.06
C ASP A 253 26.94 0.10 -4.49
N TRP A 254 27.77 -0.56 -3.67
CA TRP A 254 28.91 0.08 -3.01
C TRP A 254 30.08 0.37 -3.95
N ASP A 255 30.19 -0.30 -5.10
CA ASP A 255 31.27 -0.04 -6.06
C ASP A 255 31.13 1.38 -6.63
N LEU A 256 29.89 1.83 -6.88
CA LEU A 256 29.59 3.22 -7.23
C LEU A 256 29.98 4.21 -6.13
N VAL A 257 29.83 3.85 -4.85
CA VAL A 257 30.16 4.72 -3.71
C VAL A 257 31.68 4.90 -3.58
N PHE A 258 32.46 3.86 -3.86
CA PHE A 258 33.92 3.94 -3.83
C PHE A 258 34.47 4.76 -5.00
N GLU A 259 33.91 4.62 -6.22
CA GLU A 259 34.23 5.48 -7.36
C GLU A 259 33.96 6.97 -7.05
N TRP A 260 32.88 7.29 -6.33
CA TRP A 260 32.57 8.67 -5.92
C TRP A 260 33.52 9.26 -4.86
N LEU A 261 34.24 8.42 -4.11
CA LEU A 261 35.13 8.88 -3.03
C LEU A 261 36.57 9.08 -3.51
N GLU A 262 36.96 8.51 -4.66
CA GLU A 262 38.34 8.52 -5.15
C GLU A 262 38.64 9.61 -6.21
N GLU A 263 37.67 10.10 -6.99
CA GLU A 263 37.92 11.04 -8.11
C GLU A 263 37.29 12.43 -7.93
N SER A 264 37.88 13.35 -7.16
CA SER A 264 37.20 14.59 -6.73
C SER A 264 37.04 15.74 -7.75
N ASP A 265 37.60 15.68 -8.97
CA ASP A 265 37.64 16.86 -9.87
C ASP A 265 36.71 16.79 -11.11
N ASP A 266 36.26 15.61 -11.55
CA ASP A 266 35.40 15.44 -12.76
C ASP A 266 34.02 14.79 -12.47
N LEU A 267 33.67 14.56 -11.19
CA LEU A 267 32.48 13.80 -10.78
C LEU A 267 31.13 14.47 -11.04
N ASP A 268 31.07 15.79 -11.26
CA ASP A 268 29.78 16.48 -11.34
C ASP A 268 28.96 16.02 -12.57
N GLU A 269 29.58 15.86 -13.74
CA GLU A 269 28.83 15.50 -14.95
C GLU A 269 28.48 14.00 -15.02
N SER A 270 29.35 13.12 -14.50
CA SER A 270 29.11 11.67 -14.49
C SER A 270 28.03 11.28 -13.47
N PHE A 271 28.05 11.91 -12.28
CA PHE A 271 27.05 11.69 -11.24
C PHE A 271 25.68 12.24 -11.67
N GLU A 272 25.63 13.47 -12.20
CA GLU A 272 24.39 14.08 -12.71
C GLU A 272 23.69 13.24 -13.79
N ASN A 273 24.45 12.47 -14.55
CA ASN A 273 23.97 11.59 -15.61
C ASN A 273 23.79 10.12 -15.19
N SER A 274 24.11 9.76 -13.95
CA SER A 274 23.97 8.42 -13.41
C SER A 274 22.52 7.92 -13.45
N GLN A 275 22.34 6.60 -13.58
CA GLN A 275 21.01 6.01 -13.52
C GLN A 275 20.36 6.21 -12.14
N LEU A 276 21.16 6.32 -11.07
CA LEU A 276 20.72 6.64 -9.72
C LEU A 276 20.01 7.99 -9.67
N LEU A 277 20.64 9.05 -10.18
CA LEU A 277 20.02 10.38 -10.18
C LEU A 277 18.84 10.45 -11.16
N LYS A 278 18.87 9.72 -12.28
CA LYS A 278 17.70 9.61 -13.19
C LYS A 278 16.50 8.99 -12.48
N ASP A 279 16.67 7.85 -11.81
CA ASP A 279 15.57 7.17 -11.11
C ASP A 279 15.10 7.98 -9.89
N SER A 280 16.02 8.61 -9.16
CA SER A 280 15.72 9.54 -8.07
C SER A 280 14.85 10.72 -8.54
N ARG A 281 15.21 11.33 -9.68
CA ARG A 281 14.46 12.43 -10.31
C ARG A 281 13.09 11.96 -10.79
N GLU A 282 12.97 10.81 -11.46
CA GLU A 282 11.68 10.26 -11.88
C GLU A 282 10.72 10.10 -10.69
N ILE A 283 11.21 9.52 -9.60
CA ILE A 283 10.40 9.30 -8.40
C ILE A 283 10.02 10.65 -7.74
N TYR A 284 10.93 11.62 -7.69
CA TYR A 284 10.64 12.98 -7.22
C TYR A 284 9.53 13.65 -8.05
N GLN A 285 9.64 13.58 -9.38
CA GLN A 285 8.68 14.15 -10.32
C GLN A 285 7.28 13.56 -10.15
N TRP A 286 7.19 12.28 -9.78
CA TRP A 286 5.90 11.64 -9.54
C TRP A 286 5.33 11.90 -8.14
N LEU A 287 6.16 12.02 -7.11
CA LEU A 287 5.69 12.08 -5.72
C LEU A 287 5.64 13.48 -5.13
N ILE A 288 6.66 14.29 -5.38
CA ILE A 288 6.88 15.57 -4.68
C ILE A 288 6.54 16.74 -5.58
N GLN A 289 7.04 16.75 -6.82
CA GLN A 289 6.81 17.87 -7.74
C GLN A 289 5.32 18.26 -7.90
N PRO A 290 4.36 17.32 -8.00
CA PRO A 290 2.95 17.68 -8.18
C PRO A 290 2.34 18.42 -6.97
N ILE A 291 2.96 18.28 -5.79
CA ILE A 291 2.49 18.87 -4.53
C ILE A 291 3.43 19.97 -4.01
N GLU A 292 4.61 20.15 -4.59
CA GLU A 292 5.64 21.04 -4.06
C GLU A 292 5.17 22.48 -3.91
N LYS A 293 4.45 23.02 -4.90
CA LYS A 293 3.89 24.37 -4.81
C LYS A 293 2.89 24.49 -3.65
N ILE A 294 2.06 23.48 -3.45
CA ILE A 294 1.06 23.44 -2.35
C ILE A 294 1.79 23.42 -1.00
N LEU A 295 2.83 22.58 -0.88
CA LEU A 295 3.66 22.48 0.32
C LEU A 295 4.32 23.82 0.66
N ARG A 296 4.96 24.47 -0.31
CA ARG A 296 5.65 25.76 -0.11
C ARG A 296 4.67 26.89 0.22
N SER A 297 3.55 26.99 -0.50
CA SER A 297 2.52 27.99 -0.20
C SER A 297 1.85 27.77 1.16
N GLY A 298 1.79 26.52 1.63
CA GLY A 298 1.31 26.17 2.97
C GLY A 298 2.34 26.36 4.09
N GLY A 299 3.56 26.82 3.78
CA GLY A 299 4.63 26.98 4.78
C GLY A 299 5.03 25.65 5.44
N ILE A 300 4.95 24.54 4.70
CA ILE A 300 5.29 23.21 5.21
C ILE A 300 6.81 23.07 5.30
N GLU A 301 7.27 22.62 6.46
CA GLU A 301 8.70 22.37 6.77
C GLU A 301 8.98 20.88 6.97
N THR A 302 7.96 20.08 7.35
CA THR A 302 8.10 18.65 7.62
C THR A 302 7.18 17.82 6.73
N LEU A 303 7.74 16.81 6.07
CA LEU A 303 7.01 15.83 5.27
C LEU A 303 7.00 14.49 6.01
N VAL A 304 5.80 14.01 6.34
CA VAL A 304 5.59 12.66 6.88
C VAL A 304 5.05 11.79 5.75
N ILE A 305 5.84 10.83 5.30
CA ILE A 305 5.48 9.96 4.18
C ILE A 305 5.04 8.60 4.72
N VAL A 306 3.86 8.16 4.29
CA VAL A 306 3.26 6.87 4.67
C VAL A 306 3.26 5.94 3.44
N PRO A 307 4.40 5.30 3.13
CA PRO A 307 4.57 4.59 1.87
C PRO A 307 3.73 3.30 1.75
N ASP A 308 3.41 2.92 0.51
CA ASP A 308 2.85 1.61 0.16
C ASP A 308 3.76 0.85 -0.81
N GLY A 309 3.79 -0.47 -0.68
CA GLY A 309 4.44 -1.36 -1.64
C GLY A 309 5.93 -1.10 -1.77
N SER A 310 6.41 -1.00 -3.02
CA SER A 310 7.84 -0.80 -3.33
C SER A 310 8.40 0.51 -2.76
N LEU A 311 7.57 1.51 -2.50
CA LEU A 311 8.02 2.80 -1.96
C LEU A 311 8.62 2.69 -0.55
N ARG A 312 8.37 1.58 0.16
CA ARG A 312 9.04 1.29 1.45
C ARG A 312 10.52 0.98 1.33
N LEU A 313 10.98 0.68 0.12
CA LEU A 313 12.31 0.16 -0.11
C LEU A 313 13.37 1.27 -0.21
N ILE A 314 12.97 2.54 -0.27
CA ILE A 314 13.86 3.65 -0.60
C ILE A 314 13.80 4.76 0.45
N PRO A 315 14.91 5.48 0.68
CA PRO A 315 14.92 6.69 1.50
C PRO A 315 14.40 7.89 0.69
N PHE A 316 13.26 8.46 1.10
CA PHE A 316 12.70 9.64 0.43
C PHE A 316 13.60 10.87 0.51
N SER A 317 14.46 10.95 1.53
CA SER A 317 15.48 11.99 1.68
C SER A 317 16.44 12.07 0.50
N ALA A 318 16.69 10.95 -0.19
CA ALA A 318 17.57 10.83 -1.34
C ALA A 318 16.89 11.13 -2.69
N LEU A 319 15.62 11.54 -2.68
CA LEU A 319 14.94 11.98 -3.90
C LEU A 319 15.48 13.35 -4.33
N ASN A 320 15.87 13.48 -5.60
CA ASN A 320 16.54 14.65 -6.14
C ASN A 320 15.60 15.41 -7.09
N ASN A 321 15.53 16.74 -6.96
CA ASN A 321 14.66 17.58 -7.78
C ASN A 321 15.30 18.08 -9.09
N GLY A 322 16.51 17.61 -9.41
CA GLY A 322 17.36 18.14 -10.47
C GLY A 322 18.61 18.83 -9.91
N GLN A 323 18.47 19.51 -8.77
CA GLN A 323 19.50 20.35 -8.16
C GLN A 323 19.84 19.88 -6.74
N ASP A 324 18.83 19.71 -5.89
CA ASP A 324 18.96 19.36 -4.49
C ASP A 324 18.19 18.08 -4.13
N PHE A 325 18.72 17.36 -3.15
CA PHE A 325 18.01 16.26 -2.49
C PHE A 325 16.89 16.80 -1.59
N LEU A 326 15.79 16.04 -1.45
CA LEU A 326 14.58 16.43 -0.73
C LEU A 326 14.88 16.87 0.70
N ILE A 327 15.85 16.20 1.35
CA ILE A 327 16.25 16.48 2.73
C ILE A 327 16.84 17.89 2.94
N LYS A 328 17.34 18.54 1.89
CA LYS A 328 17.81 19.93 1.99
C LYS A 328 16.67 20.94 2.10
N ASN A 329 15.48 20.57 1.61
CA ASN A 329 14.33 21.46 1.53
C ASN A 329 13.29 21.22 2.64
N PHE A 330 13.21 19.98 3.15
CA PHE A 330 12.23 19.58 4.15
C PHE A 330 12.83 18.63 5.16
N ALA A 331 12.34 18.66 6.40
CA ALA A 331 12.50 17.53 7.32
C ALA A 331 11.67 16.36 6.79
N VAL A 332 12.30 15.21 6.55
CA VAL A 332 11.63 14.03 5.97
C VAL A 332 11.49 12.94 7.03
N VAL A 333 10.26 12.48 7.25
CA VAL A 333 9.93 11.40 8.17
C VAL A 333 9.19 10.31 7.41
N THR A 334 9.60 9.06 7.57
CA THR A 334 8.87 7.91 7.04
C THR A 334 8.14 7.21 8.18
N SER A 335 6.82 7.05 8.05
CA SER A 335 5.99 6.36 9.05
C SER A 335 5.31 5.13 8.42
N PRO A 336 5.39 3.94 9.03
CA PRO A 336 4.66 2.76 8.55
C PRO A 336 3.13 2.94 8.53
N ALA A 337 2.60 3.67 9.53
CA ALA A 337 1.20 4.06 9.68
C ALA A 337 1.12 5.22 10.68
N ILE A 338 0.31 6.25 10.44
CA ILE A 338 0.17 7.35 11.41
C ILE A 338 -0.54 6.89 12.69
N GLN A 339 -1.54 6.00 12.57
CA GLN A 339 -2.28 5.48 13.71
C GLN A 339 -1.43 4.64 14.68
N LEU A 340 -0.22 4.25 14.28
CA LEU A 340 0.70 3.44 15.09
C LEU A 340 1.93 4.24 15.56
N THR A 341 2.00 5.53 15.24
CA THR A 341 3.12 6.40 15.59
C THR A 341 2.68 7.38 16.68
N ASP A 342 3.43 7.45 17.79
CA ASP A 342 3.19 8.47 18.81
C ASP A 342 3.66 9.82 18.29
N THR A 343 2.72 10.73 18.08
CA THR A 343 2.96 12.09 17.59
C THR A 343 3.10 13.11 18.71
N GLN A 344 3.14 12.68 19.97
CA GLN A 344 3.34 13.59 21.08
C GLN A 344 4.68 14.31 20.99
N LYS A 345 4.66 15.61 21.30
CA LYS A 345 5.88 16.38 21.44
C LYS A 345 6.72 15.76 22.56
N LEU A 346 7.88 15.24 22.20
CA LEU A 346 8.88 14.82 23.17
C LEU A 346 9.28 16.02 24.02
N ASN A 347 9.28 15.85 25.34
CA ASN A 347 9.86 16.85 26.23
C ASN A 347 11.38 16.87 25.97
N LYS A 348 11.88 17.98 25.43
CA LYS A 348 13.30 18.15 25.08
C LYS A 348 14.15 18.62 26.26
N SER A 349 13.56 18.89 27.43
CA SER A 349 14.33 19.32 28.60
C SER A 349 15.15 18.14 29.19
N ASN A 350 16.47 18.34 29.35
CA ASN A 350 17.41 17.41 30.00
C ASN A 350 17.62 16.01 29.37
N ASN A 351 17.58 15.90 28.03
CA ASN A 351 17.97 14.65 27.38
C ASN A 351 19.49 14.60 27.17
N ASN A 352 20.17 13.68 27.87
CA ASN A 352 21.54 13.32 27.51
C ASN A 352 21.49 12.51 26.21
N VAL A 353 22.23 12.95 25.20
CA VAL A 353 22.27 12.26 23.90
C VAL A 353 23.59 11.53 23.75
N LEU A 354 23.48 10.25 23.41
CA LEU A 354 24.62 9.40 23.10
C LEU A 354 24.82 9.39 21.58
N LEU A 355 25.98 9.85 21.13
CA LEU A 355 26.38 9.87 19.72
C LEU A 355 27.40 8.74 19.48
N ASN A 356 27.10 7.83 18.55
CA ASN A 356 28.01 6.76 18.13
C ASN A 356 27.93 6.58 16.60
N GLY A 357 29.02 6.09 16.02
CA GLY A 357 29.06 5.61 14.65
C GLY A 357 30.34 4.83 14.36
N LEU A 358 30.37 4.11 13.24
CA LEU A 358 31.51 3.27 12.85
C LEU A 358 32.52 4.07 12.00
N SER A 359 33.27 4.97 12.63
CA SER A 359 34.29 5.79 11.96
C SER A 359 35.58 5.04 11.60
N SER A 360 35.78 3.84 12.16
CA SER A 360 36.93 2.97 11.90
C SER A 360 36.48 1.53 11.70
N ALA A 361 37.12 0.80 10.79
CA ALA A 361 36.79 -0.59 10.50
C ALA A 361 36.98 -1.47 11.74
N ARG A 362 35.99 -2.29 12.08
CA ARG A 362 36.00 -3.17 13.27
C ARG A 362 35.19 -4.43 12.98
N HIS A 363 35.65 -5.59 13.46
CA HIS A 363 34.90 -6.86 13.41
C HIS A 363 34.34 -7.24 12.03
N GLY A 364 35.08 -6.98 10.95
CA GLY A 364 34.64 -7.28 9.58
C GLY A 364 33.69 -6.24 8.97
N PHE A 365 33.36 -5.17 9.69
CA PHE A 365 32.64 -4.02 9.13
C PHE A 365 33.63 -2.96 8.65
N ILE A 366 33.39 -2.43 7.45
CA ILE A 366 34.15 -1.33 6.84
C ILE A 366 33.89 -0.01 7.57
N ALA A 367 34.87 0.88 7.55
CA ALA A 367 34.71 2.24 8.09
C ALA A 367 33.69 3.02 7.26
N LEU A 368 32.83 3.78 7.92
CA LEU A 368 31.90 4.70 7.26
C LEU A 368 32.53 6.11 7.21
N PRO A 369 32.89 6.62 6.02
CA PRO A 369 33.72 7.82 5.89
C PRO A 369 33.04 9.11 6.37
N GLY A 370 31.71 9.17 6.31
CA GLY A 370 30.92 10.34 6.75
C GLY A 370 30.80 10.50 8.26
N VAL A 371 30.98 9.41 9.03
CA VAL A 371 30.58 9.36 10.45
C VAL A 371 31.24 10.44 11.29
N SER A 372 32.56 10.66 11.15
CA SER A 372 33.25 11.65 12.00
C SER A 372 32.67 13.05 11.79
N LYS A 373 32.49 13.45 10.53
CA LYS A 373 31.94 14.77 10.17
C LYS A 373 30.48 14.90 10.60
N GLU A 374 29.68 13.85 10.42
CA GLU A 374 28.27 13.81 10.81
C GLU A 374 28.09 13.94 12.32
N LEU A 375 28.87 13.20 13.12
CA LEU A 375 28.78 13.26 14.58
C LEU A 375 29.18 14.64 15.12
N ASP A 376 30.22 15.25 14.56
CA ASP A 376 30.62 16.61 14.92
C ASP A 376 29.52 17.63 14.59
N ALA A 377 28.92 17.53 13.39
CA ALA A 377 27.80 18.39 13.00
C ALA A 377 26.59 18.24 13.94
N ILE A 378 26.22 17.00 14.29
CA ILE A 378 25.10 16.73 15.21
C ILE A 378 25.40 17.27 16.62
N LYS A 379 26.64 17.14 17.09
CA LYS A 379 27.07 17.66 18.39
C LYS A 379 26.86 19.18 18.52
N HIS A 380 27.00 19.93 17.43
CA HIS A 380 26.72 21.36 17.42
C HIS A 380 25.21 21.69 17.50
N ILE A 381 24.34 20.76 17.13
CA ILE A 381 22.88 20.94 17.16
C ILE A 381 22.29 20.54 18.52
N VAL A 382 22.88 19.54 19.19
CA VAL A 382 22.34 18.91 20.39
C VAL A 382 23.05 19.42 21.65
N GLN A 383 22.30 20.03 22.57
CA GLN A 383 22.81 20.37 23.91
C GLN A 383 23.06 19.09 24.73
N ASN A 384 24.19 18.99 25.44
CA ASN A 384 24.56 17.86 26.32
C ASN A 384 24.81 16.50 25.61
N ALA A 385 25.48 16.50 24.45
CA ALA A 385 25.92 15.27 23.79
C ALA A 385 27.26 14.72 24.36
N LYS A 386 27.36 13.40 24.50
CA LYS A 386 28.63 12.68 24.76
C LYS A 386 28.97 11.77 23.58
N ASN A 387 30.22 11.82 23.12
CA ASN A 387 30.76 10.97 22.05
C ASN A 387 31.44 9.74 22.65
N LEU A 388 31.27 8.59 22.00
CA LEU A 388 32.06 7.38 22.24
C LEU A 388 32.70 6.90 20.93
#